data_AF-A0A356VUR4-F1
#
_entry.id   AF-A0A356VUR4-F1
#
_cell.length_a   1.000
_cell.length_b   1.000
_cell.length_c   1.000
_cell.angle_alpha   90.00
_cell.angle_beta   90.00
_cell.angle_gamma   90.00
#
_symmetry.space_group_name_H-M   'P 1'
#
loop_
_entity.id
_entity.type
_entity.pdbx_description
1 polymer ?
#
loop_
_entity_poly.entity_id
_entity_poly.type
_entity_poly.pdbx_seq_one_letter_code
_entity_poly.pdbx_strand_id
1 'polypeptide(L)'
;MQKTISNNPSSLSEHVTKTLEDYFSILENEIPSDVYQMVTQQVEKPMIEFVLKKNNYNQSRTAEMLGINRNTLRKKIQQHQIKK
;
A
#
# COMPACT_ATOMS: atom_id res chain seq x y z
N MET A 1 -11.27 -35.20 -16.43
CA MET A 1 -10.62 -33.91 -16.76
C MET A 1 -10.45 -33.14 -15.45
N GLN A 2 -9.23 -33.04 -14.94
CA GLN A 2 -8.94 -32.41 -13.66
C GLN A 2 -8.72 -30.91 -13.92
N LYS A 3 -9.63 -30.05 -13.45
CA LYS A 3 -9.35 -28.62 -13.32
C LYS A 3 -8.81 -28.43 -11.91
N THR A 4 -7.48 -28.56 -11.76
CA THR A 4 -6.78 -28.19 -10.53
C THR A 4 -7.09 -26.73 -10.23
N ILE A 5 -7.80 -26.48 -9.15
CA ILE A 5 -7.98 -25.13 -8.59
C ILE A 5 -6.60 -24.70 -8.14
N SER A 6 -5.91 -23.94 -8.99
CA SER A 6 -4.68 -23.25 -8.63
C SER A 6 -5.04 -22.17 -7.62
N ASN A 7 -5.00 -22.51 -6.33
CA ASN A 7 -4.99 -21.55 -5.22
C ASN A 7 -3.67 -20.78 -5.22
N ASN A 8 -3.37 -20.07 -6.31
CA ASN A 8 -2.28 -19.12 -6.32
C ASN A 8 -2.87 -17.82 -5.75
N PRO A 9 -2.39 -17.33 -4.59
CA PRO A 9 -2.83 -16.03 -4.10
C PRO A 9 -2.53 -15.01 -5.19
N SER A 10 -3.57 -14.32 -5.67
CA SER A 10 -3.45 -13.29 -6.70
C SER A 10 -2.38 -12.29 -6.28
N SER A 11 -1.55 -11.85 -7.22
CA SER A 11 -0.44 -10.94 -6.89
C SER A 11 -0.96 -9.61 -6.34
N LEU A 12 -0.12 -8.86 -5.60
CA LEU A 12 -0.49 -7.50 -5.17
C LEU A 12 -0.84 -6.62 -6.38
N SER A 13 -0.12 -6.81 -7.50
CA SER A 13 -0.39 -6.11 -8.74
C SER A 13 -1.80 -6.40 -9.27
N GLU A 14 -2.23 -7.66 -9.28
CA GLU A 14 -3.59 -8.03 -9.72
C GLU A 14 -4.66 -7.39 -8.83
N HIS A 15 -4.44 -7.34 -7.52
CA HIS A 15 -5.38 -6.70 -6.59
C HIS A 15 -5.48 -5.19 -6.84
N VAL A 16 -4.36 -4.51 -7.10
CA VAL A 16 -4.35 -3.09 -7.44
C VAL A 16 -5.10 -2.84 -8.74
N THR A 17 -4.83 -3.61 -9.79
CA THR A 17 -5.53 -3.48 -11.09
C THR A 17 -7.02 -3.67 -10.94
N LYS A 18 -7.47 -4.73 -10.27
CA LYS A 18 -8.88 -5.00 -10.05
C LYS A 18 -9.57 -3.87 -9.26
N THR A 19 -8.92 -3.36 -8.22
CA THR A 19 -9.48 -2.26 -7.43
C THR A 19 -9.63 -0.98 -8.26
N LEU A 20 -8.70 -0.71 -9.18
CA LEU A 20 -8.80 0.41 -10.09
C LEU A 20 -9.92 0.20 -11.13
N GLU A 21 -10.03 -0.99 -11.72
CA GLU A 21 -11.14 -1.32 -12.63
C GLU A 21 -12.50 -1.08 -11.96
N ASP A 22 -12.67 -1.56 -10.73
CA ASP A 22 -13.89 -1.34 -9.95
C ASP A 22 -14.12 0.16 -9.70
N TYR A 23 -13.09 0.91 -9.29
CA TYR A 23 -13.16 2.36 -9.06
C TYR A 23 -13.58 3.14 -10.32
N PHE A 24 -12.97 2.85 -11.47
CA PHE A 24 -13.29 3.51 -12.74
C PHE A 24 -14.66 3.10 -13.30
N SER A 25 -15.17 1.91 -12.97
CA SER A 25 -16.51 1.49 -13.39
C SER A 25 -17.63 2.34 -12.77
N ILE A 26 -17.42 2.86 -11.58
CA ILE A 26 -18.38 3.70 -10.83
C ILE A 26 -18.35 5.15 -11.31
N LEU A 27 -17.22 5.59 -11.87
CA LEU A 27 -17.02 6.99 -12.24
C LEU A 27 -17.89 7.45 -13.41
N GLU A 28 -18.56 6.53 -14.13
CA GLU A 28 -19.53 6.68 -15.25
C GLU A 28 -19.15 7.68 -16.37
N ASN A 29 -18.75 8.93 -16.07
CA ASN A 29 -18.16 9.92 -16.98
C ASN A 29 -17.28 11.01 -16.30
N GLU A 30 -16.98 10.91 -15.00
CA GLU A 30 -16.08 11.87 -14.34
C GLU A 30 -14.61 11.55 -14.61
N ILE A 31 -13.79 12.58 -14.81
CA ILE A 31 -12.34 12.45 -14.97
C ILE A 31 -11.72 12.51 -13.57
N PRO A 32 -11.19 11.40 -13.02
CA PRO A 32 -10.58 11.43 -11.72
C PRO A 32 -9.24 12.18 -11.77
N SER A 33 -8.99 13.00 -10.75
CA SER A 33 -7.70 13.66 -10.53
C SER A 33 -6.93 12.98 -9.40
N ASP A 34 -5.60 13.14 -9.40
CA ASP A 34 -4.71 12.71 -8.30
C ASP A 34 -4.75 11.20 -7.95
N VAL A 35 -5.15 10.35 -8.90
CA VAL A 35 -5.23 8.88 -8.71
C VAL A 35 -3.88 8.30 -8.23
N TYR A 36 -2.76 8.80 -8.75
CA TYR A 36 -1.43 8.38 -8.29
C TYR A 36 -1.23 8.64 -6.79
N GLN A 37 -1.60 9.84 -6.31
CA GLN A 37 -1.48 10.20 -4.91
C GLN A 37 -2.46 9.39 -4.05
N MET A 38 -3.71 9.22 -4.52
CA MET A 38 -4.72 8.40 -3.85
C MET A 38 -4.21 6.98 -3.62
N VAL A 39 -3.73 6.31 -4.68
CA VAL A 39 -3.21 4.94 -4.60
C VAL A 39 -1.97 4.87 -3.70
N THR A 40 -1.03 5.79 -3.90
CA THR A 40 0.21 5.83 -3.10
C THR A 40 -0.09 5.97 -1.61
N GLN A 41 -1.03 6.82 -1.22
CA GLN A 41 -1.43 6.98 0.18
C GLN A 41 -2.07 5.71 0.76
N GLN A 42 -2.93 5.05 -0.02
CA GLN A 42 -3.60 3.81 0.39
C GLN A 42 -2.62 2.63 0.54
N VAL A 43 -1.51 2.61 -0.20
CA VAL A 43 -0.51 1.54 -0.12
C VAL A 43 0.59 1.85 0.90
N GLU A 44 1.11 3.08 0.91
CA GLU A 44 2.24 3.44 1.78
C GLU A 44 1.91 3.35 3.26
N LYS A 45 0.74 3.84 3.67
CA LYS A 45 0.33 3.85 5.08
C LYS A 45 0.29 2.44 5.68
N PRO A 46 -0.47 1.47 5.14
CA PRO A 46 -0.52 0.13 5.71
C PRO A 46 0.83 -0.59 5.63
N MET A 47 1.62 -0.38 4.57
CA MET A 47 2.97 -0.93 4.47
C MET A 47 3.87 -0.43 5.62
N ILE A 48 3.91 0.87 5.86
CA ILE A 48 4.72 1.46 6.93
C ILE A 48 4.23 1.01 8.31
N GLU A 49 2.92 1.03 8.55
CA GLU A 49 2.32 0.58 9.82
C GLU A 49 2.66 -0.89 10.12
N PHE A 50 2.55 -1.76 9.11
CA PHE A 50 2.87 -3.18 9.25
C PHE A 50 4.33 -3.39 9.66
N VAL A 51 5.27 -2.74 8.97
CA VAL A 51 6.70 -2.89 9.27
C VAL A 51 7.08 -2.25 10.61
N LEU A 52 6.46 -1.12 10.97
CA LEU A 52 6.60 -0.52 12.31
C LEU A 52 6.18 -1.49 13.40
N LYS A 53 4.97 -2.07 13.29
CA LYS A 53 4.44 -3.05 14.25
C LYS A 53 5.37 -4.26 14.35
N LYS A 54 5.84 -4.79 13.21
CA LYS A 54 6.78 -5.92 13.16
C LYS A 54 8.09 -5.63 13.90
N ASN A 55 8.51 -4.37 13.95
CA ASN A 55 9.74 -3.90 14.59
C ASN A 55 9.50 -3.23 15.96
N ASN A 56 8.35 -3.47 16.63
CA ASN A 56 7.99 -2.83 17.91
C ASN A 56 8.13 -1.29 17.87
N TYR A 57 7.80 -0.70 16.72
CA TYR A 57 7.92 0.73 16.42
C TYR A 57 9.35 1.29 16.46
N ASN A 58 10.37 0.45 16.30
CA ASN A 58 11.74 0.89 16.10
C ASN A 58 11.92 1.48 14.68
N GLN A 59 11.97 2.80 14.59
CA GLN A 59 12.06 3.51 13.31
C GLN A 59 13.37 3.24 12.56
N SER A 60 14.49 3.02 13.24
CA SER A 60 15.77 2.74 12.57
C SER A 60 15.72 1.39 11.84
N ARG A 61 15.26 0.34 12.53
CA ARG A 61 15.09 -1.00 11.92
C ARG A 61 14.01 -1.01 10.84
N THR A 62 12.94 -0.24 11.05
CA THR A 62 11.86 -0.09 10.06
C THR A 62 12.38 0.57 8.78
N ALA A 63 13.17 1.64 8.91
CA ALA A 63 13.74 2.35 7.77
C ALA A 63 14.71 1.47 6.98
N GLU A 64 15.55 0.71 7.68
CA GLU A 64 16.44 -0.29 7.10
C GLU A 64 15.65 -1.38 6.34
N MET A 65 14.61 -1.95 6.96
CA MET A 65 13.78 -3.00 6.33
C MET A 65 12.99 -2.49 5.14
N LEU A 66 12.53 -1.23 5.17
CA LEU A 66 11.87 -0.58 4.04
C LEU A 66 12.86 -0.08 2.97
N GLY A 67 14.17 -0.10 3.23
CA GLY A 67 15.19 0.40 2.30
C GLY A 67 15.14 1.92 2.07
N ILE A 68 14.64 2.69 3.05
CA ILE A 68 14.53 4.15 2.95
C ILE A 68 15.33 4.87 4.05
N ASN A 69 15.69 6.12 3.80
CA ASN A 69 16.32 6.95 4.82
C ASN A 69 15.38 7.12 6.04
N ARG A 70 15.93 7.03 7.26
CA ARG A 70 15.17 7.23 8.52
C ARG A 70 14.43 8.57 8.56
N ASN A 71 15.02 9.65 8.04
CA ASN A 71 14.37 10.95 7.97
C ASN A 71 13.17 10.94 7.03
N THR A 72 13.25 10.21 5.91
CA THR A 72 12.12 9.98 4.99
C THR A 72 11.02 9.21 5.69
N LEU A 73 11.34 8.10 6.38
CA LEU A 73 10.37 7.36 7.18
C LEU A 73 9.68 8.27 8.20
N ARG A 74 10.43 9.09 8.94
CA ARG A 74 9.87 10.01 9.93
C ARG A 74 8.87 11.00 9.31
N LYS A 75 9.20 11.57 8.14
CA LYS A 75 8.28 12.45 7.39
C LYS A 75 7.01 11.70 6.97
N LYS A 76 7.15 10.47 6.46
CA LYS A 76 6.00 9.64 6.06
C LYS A 76 5.10 9.25 7.23
N ILE A 77 5.66 8.94 8.40
CA ILE A 77 4.90 8.68 9.64
C ILE A 77 4.04 9.90 10.01
N GLN A 78 4.59 11.11 9.93
CA GLN A 78 3.87 12.35 10.19
C GLN A 78 2.79 12.61 9.14
N GLN A 79 3.12 12.47 7.86
CA GLN A 79 2.20 12.68 6.74
C GLN A 79 0.99 11.76 6.80
N HIS A 80 1.20 10.48 7.13
CA HIS A 80 0.14 9.46 7.21
C HIS A 80 -0.54 9.38 8.59
N GLN A 81 -0.12 10.25 9.54
CA GLN A 81 -0.61 10.32 10.92
C GLN A 81 -0.57 8.97 11.65
N ILE A 82 0.51 8.22 11.45
CA ILE A 82 0.68 6.89 12.03
C ILE A 82 0.97 7.03 13.54
N LYS A 83 0.16 6.36 14.36
CA LYS A 83 0.28 6.35 15.83
C LYS A 83 0.80 5.00 16.32
N LYS A 84 1.48 5.02 17.48
CA LYS A 84 1.97 3.82 18.15
C LYS A 84 0.83 3.03 18.77
#